data_AF-A0A1Q3EFC8-F1
#
_entry.id   AF-A0A1Q3EFC8-F1
#
_cell.length_a   1.000
_cell.length_b   1.000
_cell.length_c   1.000
_cell.angle_alpha   90.00
_cell.angle_beta   90.00
_cell.angle_gamma   90.00
#
_symmetry.space_group_name_H-M   'P 1'
#
loop_
_entity.id
_entity.type
_entity.pdbx_description
1 polymer ?
#
loop_
_entity_poly.entity_id
_entity_poly.type
_entity_poly.pdbx_seq_one_letter_code
_entity_poly.pdbx_strand_id
1 'polypeptide(L)'
;MTQSSSSLNVLPTELIVRVLAELDALSLTTCKSVCKMFHDIITETARLIYDIELVVAEREDGLSCSLSAMEKLELLRNQQARWDKLEWSSQTRYPMKDAGLWELFGNVLAQNNPDGSFVFVQLPSVHRNIPEREWKVKPTTPRFVRDFGMDPSQDLLVLIETPRRSAGRVDRHHCIYLRSMSTATKHPLATESGCIKHLRHFFDPDTSYSIQISLEFLAIFFHTASDLSANEFVIWDWKTGQTKLHVVGNELGSFCLLSERYVLLSLLTNLPDGRDHAQLLIVDFEQEDPHRQSYLNIAHGFKFEDSIIVVDFSEGERSYHIFSF
;
A
#
# COMPACT_ATOMS: atom_id res chain seq x y z
N MET A 1 14.29 -23.88 -56.51
CA MET A 1 14.44 -23.48 -55.10
C MET A 1 14.44 -21.95 -55.05
N THR A 2 13.26 -21.36 -54.91
CA THR A 2 13.10 -19.91 -54.74
C THR A 2 13.30 -19.57 -53.27
N GLN A 3 14.41 -18.92 -52.92
CA GLN A 3 14.57 -18.30 -51.62
C GLN A 3 13.45 -17.26 -51.46
N SER A 4 12.52 -17.54 -50.54
CA SER A 4 11.63 -16.52 -49.99
C SER A 4 12.51 -15.56 -49.20
N SER A 5 13.04 -14.54 -49.86
CA SER A 5 13.63 -13.38 -49.20
C SER A 5 12.55 -12.79 -48.29
N SER A 6 12.72 -12.94 -46.98
CA SER A 6 11.83 -12.34 -45.99
C SER A 6 11.69 -10.85 -46.27
N SER A 7 10.46 -10.39 -46.52
CA SER A 7 10.12 -9.00 -46.86
C SER A 7 10.67 -7.97 -45.86
N LEU A 8 10.93 -8.41 -44.62
CA LEU A 8 11.55 -7.64 -43.55
C LEU A 8 13.01 -7.24 -43.83
N ASN A 9 13.77 -7.97 -44.65
CA ASN A 9 15.17 -7.63 -44.96
C ASN A 9 15.30 -6.40 -45.86
N VAL A 10 14.16 -5.91 -46.40
CA VAL A 10 14.10 -4.72 -47.27
C VAL A 10 13.84 -3.46 -46.44
N LEU A 11 13.40 -3.60 -45.18
CA LEU A 11 13.12 -2.46 -44.32
C LEU A 11 14.42 -1.93 -43.69
N PRO A 12 14.58 -0.60 -43.57
CA PRO A 12 15.60 0.00 -42.72
C PRO A 12 15.50 -0.52 -41.28
N THR A 13 16.65 -0.70 -40.63
CA THR A 13 16.74 -1.23 -39.26
C THR A 13 15.88 -0.44 -38.27
N GLU A 14 15.76 0.87 -38.43
CA GLU A 14 14.96 1.75 -37.58
C GLU A 14 13.47 1.41 -37.62
N LEU A 15 12.95 0.98 -38.78
CA LEU A 15 11.56 0.55 -38.90
C LEU A 15 11.35 -0.82 -38.27
N ILE A 16 12.32 -1.72 -38.39
CA ILE A 16 12.29 -3.03 -37.74
C ILE A 16 12.29 -2.85 -36.21
N VAL A 17 13.17 -1.99 -35.68
CA VAL A 17 13.21 -1.65 -34.26
C VAL A 17 11.86 -1.10 -33.80
N ARG A 18 11.25 -0.20 -34.57
CA ARG A 18 9.94 0.37 -34.21
C ARG A 18 8.82 -0.66 -34.20
N VAL A 19 8.83 -1.62 -35.12
CA VAL A 19 7.87 -2.74 -35.11
C VAL A 19 8.09 -3.64 -33.90
N LEU A 20 9.35 -3.96 -33.58
CA LEU A 20 9.69 -4.77 -32.42
C LEU A 20 9.32 -4.07 -31.10
N ALA A 21 9.44 -2.75 -31.02
CA ALA A 21 9.11 -1.97 -29.82
C ALA A 21 7.61 -1.98 -29.47
N GLU A 22 6.74 -2.40 -30.39
CA GLU A 22 5.30 -2.58 -30.13
C GLU A 22 4.98 -3.98 -29.55
N LEU A 23 5.97 -4.87 -29.46
CA LEU A 23 5.80 -6.23 -28.94
C LEU A 23 6.05 -6.27 -27.43
N ASP A 24 5.39 -7.21 -26.75
CA ASP A 24 5.69 -7.51 -25.35
C ASP A 24 7.04 -8.22 -25.18
N ALA A 25 7.56 -8.23 -23.95
CA ALA A 25 8.86 -8.83 -23.62
C ALA A 25 8.97 -10.32 -23.98
N LEU A 26 7.87 -11.07 -23.89
CA LEU A 26 7.83 -12.51 -24.22
C LEU A 26 7.94 -12.72 -25.73
N SER A 27 7.22 -11.91 -26.51
CA SER A 27 7.27 -11.90 -27.97
C SER A 27 8.64 -11.46 -28.47
N LEU A 28 9.24 -10.43 -27.86
CA LEU A 28 10.62 -10.02 -28.14
C LEU A 28 11.61 -11.16 -27.89
N THR A 29 11.48 -11.86 -26.75
CA THR A 29 12.33 -13.01 -26.42
C THR A 29 12.17 -14.14 -27.45
N THR A 30 10.95 -14.37 -27.92
CA THR A 30 10.69 -15.33 -29.01
C THR A 30 11.36 -14.88 -30.31
N CYS A 31 11.23 -13.60 -30.70
CA CYS A 31 11.86 -13.03 -31.89
C CYS A 31 13.39 -13.18 -31.89
N LYS A 32 14.05 -13.10 -30.73
CA LYS A 32 15.50 -13.37 -30.60
C LYS A 32 15.89 -14.77 -31.09
N SER A 33 15.00 -15.74 -31.00
CA SER A 33 15.25 -17.13 -31.44
C SER A 33 14.87 -17.42 -32.90
N VAL A 34 14.21 -16.48 -33.59
CA VAL A 34 13.71 -16.70 -34.96
C VAL A 34 14.84 -16.62 -35.99
N CYS A 35 15.67 -15.57 -35.92
CA CYS A 35 16.78 -15.40 -36.85
C CYS A 35 17.88 -14.52 -36.26
N LYS A 36 19.09 -14.58 -36.86
CA LYS A 36 20.25 -13.77 -36.44
C LYS A 36 19.98 -12.27 -36.52
N MET A 37 19.29 -11.81 -37.56
CA MET A 37 18.98 -10.38 -37.72
C MET A 37 18.15 -9.84 -36.55
N PHE A 38 17.09 -10.56 -36.14
CA PHE A 38 16.29 -10.16 -34.98
C PHE A 38 17.04 -10.30 -33.68
N HIS A 39 17.81 -11.39 -33.53
CA HIS A 39 18.70 -11.55 -32.40
C HIS A 39 19.59 -10.31 -32.22
N ASP A 40 20.34 -9.95 -33.25
CA ASP A 40 21.33 -8.87 -33.20
C ASP A 40 20.65 -7.51 -32.95
N ILE A 41 19.57 -7.20 -33.68
CA ILE A 41 18.80 -5.97 -33.48
C ILE A 41 18.30 -5.85 -32.03
N ILE A 42 17.73 -6.92 -31.47
CA ILE A 42 17.19 -6.89 -30.11
C ILE A 42 18.31 -6.78 -29.08
N THR A 43 19.44 -7.49 -29.28
CA THR A 43 20.56 -7.45 -28.33
C THR A 43 21.43 -6.20 -28.40
N GLU A 44 21.33 -5.43 -29.48
CA GLU A 44 22.09 -4.17 -29.65
C GLU A 44 21.22 -2.93 -29.41
N THR A 45 19.88 -3.07 -29.38
CA THR A 45 18.97 -1.94 -29.14
C THR A 45 18.61 -1.82 -27.67
N ALA A 46 19.19 -0.82 -26.99
CA ALA A 46 18.98 -0.59 -25.56
C ALA A 46 17.50 -0.53 -25.13
N ARG A 47 16.62 0.06 -25.95
CA ARG A 47 15.17 0.12 -25.65
C ARG A 47 14.54 -1.26 -25.55
N LEU A 48 14.83 -2.15 -26.49
CA LEU A 48 14.24 -3.49 -26.53
C LEU A 48 14.77 -4.37 -25.38
N ILE A 49 16.05 -4.22 -25.04
CA ILE A 49 16.65 -4.88 -23.87
C ILE A 49 16.01 -4.37 -22.59
N TYR A 50 15.85 -3.05 -22.48
CA TYR A 50 15.23 -2.41 -21.33
C TYR A 50 13.79 -2.90 -21.10
N ASP A 51 12.98 -3.00 -22.16
CA ASP A 51 11.61 -3.49 -22.06
C ASP A 51 11.58 -4.97 -21.58
N ILE A 52 12.53 -5.80 -22.00
CA ILE A 52 12.68 -7.18 -21.50
C ILE A 52 13.11 -7.19 -20.03
N GLU A 53 14.14 -6.43 -19.67
CA GLU A 53 14.71 -6.43 -18.31
C GLU A 53 13.76 -5.82 -17.28
N LEU A 54 12.90 -4.88 -17.67
CA LEU A 54 11.83 -4.37 -16.82
C LEU A 54 10.89 -5.49 -16.37
N VAL A 55 10.46 -6.34 -17.30
CA VAL A 55 9.59 -7.48 -16.99
C VAL A 55 10.31 -8.51 -16.11
N VAL A 56 11.58 -8.79 -16.38
CA VAL A 56 12.40 -9.68 -15.53
C VAL A 56 12.54 -9.13 -14.10
N ALA A 57 12.65 -7.81 -13.96
CA ALA A 57 12.78 -7.13 -12.67
C ALA A 57 11.45 -6.87 -11.97
N GLU A 58 10.31 -7.24 -12.57
CA GLU A 58 8.96 -6.88 -12.11
C GLU A 58 8.81 -5.36 -11.85
N ARG A 59 9.28 -4.56 -12.82
CA ARG A 59 9.23 -3.10 -12.80
C ARG A 59 8.47 -2.57 -14.02
N GLU A 60 7.90 -1.39 -13.85
CA GLU A 60 7.25 -0.64 -14.91
C GLU A 60 8.07 0.60 -15.29
N ASP A 61 8.06 0.99 -16.57
CA ASP A 61 8.71 2.24 -17.01
C ASP A 61 7.92 3.43 -16.46
N GLY A 62 8.61 4.33 -15.76
CA GLY A 62 8.00 5.53 -15.21
C GLY A 62 7.65 6.55 -16.30
N LEU A 63 6.45 7.13 -16.23
CA LEU A 63 5.93 8.09 -17.21
C LEU A 63 6.73 9.41 -17.33
N SER A 64 7.60 9.72 -16.37
CA SER A 64 8.20 11.05 -16.20
C SER A 64 9.73 11.02 -16.12
N CYS A 65 10.39 10.36 -17.07
CA CYS A 65 11.84 10.27 -17.09
C CYS A 65 12.42 10.79 -18.42
N SER A 66 13.25 11.83 -18.37
CA SER A 66 13.95 12.41 -19.53
C SER A 66 15.19 11.61 -19.96
N LEU A 67 15.44 10.46 -19.33
CA LEU A 67 16.59 9.62 -19.60
C LEU A 67 16.40 8.81 -20.89
N SER A 68 17.49 8.62 -21.61
CA SER A 68 17.57 7.71 -22.74
C SER A 68 17.36 6.25 -22.30
N ALA A 69 16.96 5.39 -23.24
CA ALA A 69 16.77 3.96 -22.95
C ALA A 69 18.04 3.28 -22.40
N MET A 70 19.22 3.74 -22.84
CA MET A 70 20.50 3.22 -22.36
C MET A 70 20.75 3.63 -20.90
N GLU A 71 20.53 4.90 -20.55
CA GLU A 71 20.65 5.37 -19.16
C GLU A 71 19.64 4.66 -18.23
N LYS A 72 18.40 4.46 -18.70
CA LYS A 72 17.39 3.71 -17.94
C LYS A 72 17.80 2.25 -17.70
N LEU A 73 18.35 1.59 -18.72
CA LEU A 73 18.86 0.22 -18.63
C LEU A 73 20.03 0.11 -17.64
N GLU A 74 20.99 1.03 -17.70
CA GLU A 74 22.11 1.08 -16.76
C GLU A 74 21.64 1.30 -15.31
N LEU A 75 20.68 2.20 -15.10
CA LEU A 75 20.08 2.42 -13.78
C LEU A 75 19.38 1.18 -13.25
N LEU A 76 18.58 0.50 -14.09
CA LEU A 76 17.87 -0.71 -13.70
C LEU A 76 18.85 -1.82 -13.27
N ARG A 77 19.89 -2.06 -14.08
CA ARG A 77 20.92 -3.07 -13.78
C ARG A 77 21.71 -2.74 -12.52
N ASN A 78 22.10 -1.49 -12.35
CA ASN A 78 22.80 -1.03 -11.15
C ASN A 78 21.91 -1.21 -9.90
N GLN A 79 20.64 -0.83 -9.99
CA GLN A 79 19.68 -1.02 -8.92
C GLN A 79 19.55 -2.51 -8.54
N GLN A 80 19.37 -3.41 -9.52
CA GLN A 80 19.29 -4.85 -9.27
C GLN A 80 20.57 -5.39 -8.64
N ALA A 81 21.74 -5.06 -9.17
CA ALA A 81 23.02 -5.54 -8.64
C ALA A 81 23.27 -5.09 -7.18
N ARG A 82 22.86 -3.86 -6.83
CA ARG A 82 22.95 -3.35 -5.46
C ARG A 82 21.94 -4.01 -4.53
N TRP A 83 20.74 -4.28 -5.05
CA TRP A 83 19.71 -4.99 -4.31
C TRP A 83 20.18 -6.41 -3.95
N ASP A 84 20.75 -7.13 -4.91
CA ASP A 84 21.27 -8.49 -4.71
C ASP A 84 22.40 -8.55 -3.67
N LYS A 85 23.19 -7.48 -3.55
CA LYS A 85 24.30 -7.36 -2.60
C LYS A 85 23.96 -6.63 -1.30
N LEU A 86 22.73 -6.10 -1.18
CA LEU A 86 22.32 -5.21 -0.09
C LEU A 86 23.27 -4.01 0.12
N GLU A 87 23.72 -3.41 -0.98
CA GLU A 87 24.64 -2.26 -0.98
C GLU A 87 23.90 -0.91 -0.92
N TRP A 88 23.79 -0.34 0.27
CA TRP A 88 23.12 0.95 0.53
C TRP A 88 23.90 2.15 0.00
N SER A 89 23.21 3.19 -0.50
CA SER A 89 23.85 4.45 -0.93
C SER A 89 24.19 5.37 0.23
N SER A 90 23.37 5.33 1.27
CA SER A 90 23.47 6.15 2.45
C SER A 90 22.72 5.47 3.59
N GLN A 91 23.07 5.84 4.82
CA GLN A 91 22.35 5.45 6.02
C GLN A 91 22.08 6.69 6.85
N THR A 92 20.81 6.99 7.10
CA THR A 92 20.36 8.11 7.92
C THR A 92 19.56 7.58 9.10
N ARG A 93 19.68 8.21 10.25
CA ARG A 93 18.89 7.87 11.44
C ARG A 93 17.95 9.03 11.76
N TYR A 94 16.66 8.72 11.82
CA TYR A 94 15.63 9.67 12.23
C TYR A 94 15.22 9.37 13.67
N PRO A 95 15.49 10.27 14.63
CA PRO A 95 15.10 10.04 16.01
C PRO A 95 13.57 10.05 16.14
N MET A 96 13.05 9.09 16.89
CA MET A 96 11.63 9.03 17.21
C MET A 96 11.28 10.14 18.19
N LYS A 97 10.16 10.83 17.95
CA LYS A 97 9.65 11.91 18.80
C LYS A 97 8.86 11.33 19.98
N ASP A 98 8.90 12.02 21.10
CA ASP A 98 8.34 11.54 22.38
C ASP A 98 6.81 11.44 22.44
N ALA A 99 6.08 11.91 21.42
CA ALA A 99 4.61 11.95 21.43
C ALA A 99 3.94 10.63 21.00
N GLY A 100 4.72 9.63 20.61
CA GLY A 100 4.32 8.23 20.53
C GLY A 100 3.58 7.79 19.26
N LEU A 101 3.03 8.71 18.45
CA LEU A 101 2.40 8.36 17.17
C LEU A 101 3.37 8.58 16.02
N TRP A 102 3.54 7.55 15.20
CA TRP A 102 4.30 7.61 13.98
C TRP A 102 3.68 6.71 12.93
N GLU A 103 3.91 7.04 11.67
CA GLU A 103 3.49 6.27 10.51
C GLU A 103 4.55 6.40 9.42
N LEU A 104 4.79 5.34 8.68
CA LEU A 104 5.64 5.35 7.50
C LEU A 104 4.83 4.84 6.31
N PHE A 105 4.57 5.72 5.36
CA PHE A 105 3.87 5.37 4.14
C PHE A 105 4.69 5.76 2.92
N GLY A 106 4.99 4.78 2.07
CA GLY A 106 5.89 4.95 0.94
C GLY A 106 7.26 5.42 1.42
N ASN A 107 7.64 6.64 1.03
CA ASN A 107 8.90 7.28 1.42
C ASN A 107 8.70 8.48 2.36
N VAL A 108 7.57 8.59 3.07
CA VAL A 108 7.33 9.68 4.03
C VAL A 108 7.19 9.09 5.44
N LEU A 109 8.01 9.57 6.37
CA LEU A 109 7.89 9.32 7.79
C LEU A 109 7.11 10.47 8.44
N ALA A 110 5.99 10.16 9.08
CA ALA A 110 5.18 11.09 9.84
C ALA A 110 5.30 10.82 11.33
N GLN A 111 5.39 11.87 12.13
CA GLN A 111 5.44 11.79 13.58
C GLN A 111 4.65 12.94 14.20
N ASN A 112 3.95 12.67 15.30
CA ASN A 112 3.32 13.74 16.07
C ASN A 112 4.31 14.40 17.04
N ASN A 113 4.00 15.64 17.43
CA ASN A 113 4.66 16.36 18.52
C ASN A 113 3.70 16.45 19.72
N PRO A 114 4.21 16.70 20.95
CA PRO A 114 3.37 16.89 22.14
C PRO A 114 2.38 18.06 22.04
N ASP A 115 2.65 19.04 21.17
CA ASP A 115 1.75 20.17 20.91
C ASP A 115 0.58 19.83 19.96
N GLY A 116 0.47 18.58 19.51
CA GLY A 116 -0.54 18.08 18.57
C GLY A 116 -0.25 18.34 17.09
N SER A 117 0.92 18.90 16.76
CA SER A 117 1.35 19.07 15.37
C SER A 117 1.97 17.79 14.80
N PHE A 118 1.96 17.67 13.48
CA PHE A 118 2.59 16.58 12.74
C PHE A 118 3.79 17.11 11.96
N VAL A 119 4.88 16.35 11.99
CA VAL A 119 6.08 16.57 11.16
C VAL A 119 6.17 15.42 10.19
N PHE A 120 6.35 15.76 8.92
CA PHE A 120 6.54 14.83 7.83
C PHE A 120 7.94 14.99 7.29
N VAL A 121 8.62 13.87 7.09
CA VAL A 121 9.95 13.80 6.47
C VAL A 121 9.85 12.90 5.26
N GLN A 122 9.98 13.48 4.08
CA GLN A 122 10.18 12.74 2.84
C GLN A 122 11.61 12.22 2.81
N LEU A 123 11.75 10.90 2.92
CA LEU A 123 13.01 10.19 2.87
C LEU A 123 13.60 10.30 1.46
N PRO A 124 14.89 10.67 1.35
CA PRO A 124 15.54 10.83 0.05
C PRO A 124 15.80 9.48 -0.62
N SER A 125 15.81 9.46 -1.95
CA SER A 125 16.28 8.34 -2.76
C SER A 125 17.10 8.88 -3.92
N VAL A 126 18.41 8.61 -3.92
CA VAL A 126 19.33 9.03 -4.98
C VAL A 126 18.93 8.41 -6.32
N HIS A 127 18.54 7.13 -6.31
CA HIS A 127 18.18 6.39 -7.51
C HIS A 127 16.88 6.87 -8.15
N ARG A 128 15.91 7.29 -7.33
CA ARG A 128 14.63 7.83 -7.80
C ARG A 128 14.65 9.35 -7.95
N ASN A 129 15.79 9.99 -7.73
CA ASN A 129 15.95 11.44 -7.68
C ASN A 129 14.93 12.13 -6.76
N ILE A 130 14.69 11.52 -5.60
CA ILE A 130 13.78 12.04 -4.58
C ILE A 130 14.60 12.86 -3.58
N PRO A 131 14.35 14.18 -3.46
CA PRO A 131 15.02 15.00 -2.48
C PRO A 131 14.46 14.75 -1.07
N GLU A 132 15.28 15.02 -0.06
CA GLU A 132 14.80 15.11 1.31
C GLU A 132 13.98 16.38 1.49
N ARG A 133 12.82 16.27 2.14
CA ARG A 133 11.95 17.41 2.45
C ARG A 133 11.31 17.20 3.81
N GLU A 134 11.33 18.24 4.63
CA GLU A 134 10.56 18.27 5.87
C GLU A 134 9.48 19.34 5.80
N TRP A 135 8.29 19.03 6.32
CA TRP A 135 7.26 20.03 6.57
C TRP A 135 6.46 19.70 7.82
N LYS A 136 5.87 20.73 8.41
CA LYS A 136 5.13 20.65 9.65
C LYS A 136 3.74 21.25 9.46
N VAL A 137 2.73 20.57 9.99
CA VAL A 137 1.35 21.07 10.02
C VAL A 137 0.75 20.88 11.40
N LYS A 138 -0.28 21.66 11.71
CA LYS A 138 -1.02 21.51 12.97
C LYS A 138 -2.51 21.48 12.69
N PRO A 139 -3.14 20.29 12.77
CA PRO A 139 -4.59 20.17 12.65
C PRO A 139 -5.28 20.99 13.73
N THR A 140 -6.31 21.76 13.35
CA THR A 140 -7.21 22.43 14.29
C THR A 140 -8.31 21.49 14.77
N THR A 141 -8.58 20.41 14.03
CA THR A 141 -9.60 19.40 14.33
C THR A 141 -9.14 18.05 13.77
N PRO A 142 -9.15 16.97 14.57
CA PRO A 142 -9.60 16.92 15.97
C PRO A 142 -8.61 17.56 16.95
N ARG A 143 -9.07 17.85 18.17
CA ARG A 143 -8.21 18.38 19.24
C ARG A 143 -7.26 17.33 19.80
N PHE A 144 -7.73 16.08 19.89
CA PHE A 144 -6.97 14.95 20.38
C PHE A 144 -7.01 13.85 19.34
N VAL A 145 -5.84 13.55 18.78
CA VAL A 145 -5.67 12.45 17.82
C VAL A 145 -5.30 11.20 18.62
N ARG A 146 -6.06 10.13 18.42
CA ARG A 146 -5.78 8.82 18.99
C ARG A 146 -4.83 8.02 18.11
N ASP A 147 -5.05 8.07 16.81
CA ASP A 147 -4.24 7.38 15.80
C ASP A 147 -4.37 8.10 14.45
N PHE A 148 -3.48 7.78 13.50
CA PHE A 148 -3.52 8.39 12.17
C PHE A 148 -2.96 7.47 11.08
N GLY A 149 -3.43 7.70 9.86
CA GLY A 149 -2.86 7.14 8.64
C GLY A 149 -2.64 8.23 7.60
N MET A 150 -1.93 7.92 6.52
CA MET A 150 -1.66 8.90 5.46
C MET A 150 -1.46 8.25 4.10
N ASP A 151 -1.71 9.03 3.05
CA ASP A 151 -1.30 8.73 1.68
C ASP A 151 -0.72 10.00 1.04
N PRO A 152 0.62 10.12 0.98
CA PRO A 152 1.31 11.26 0.38
C PRO A 152 1.01 11.46 -1.10
N SER A 153 0.65 10.40 -1.85
CA SER A 153 0.37 10.50 -3.29
C SER A 153 -0.91 11.30 -3.58
N GLN A 154 -1.81 11.36 -2.61
CA GLN A 154 -3.08 12.06 -2.68
C GLN A 154 -3.15 13.28 -1.75
N ASP A 155 -2.05 13.66 -1.09
CA ASP A 155 -2.03 14.68 -0.02
C ASP A 155 -3.01 14.36 1.13
N LEU A 156 -3.29 13.07 1.42
CA LEU A 156 -4.31 12.66 2.38
C LEU A 156 -3.72 12.34 3.77
N LEU A 157 -4.29 12.96 4.80
CA LEU A 157 -4.04 12.70 6.21
C LEU A 157 -5.35 12.26 6.88
N VAL A 158 -5.37 11.06 7.45
CA VAL A 158 -6.52 10.50 8.16
C VAL A 158 -6.26 10.57 9.66
N LEU A 159 -7.11 11.27 10.40
CA LEU A 159 -6.95 11.46 11.85
C LEU A 159 -8.13 10.85 12.60
N ILE A 160 -7.87 9.90 13.49
CA ILE A 160 -8.89 9.29 14.36
C ILE A 160 -8.94 10.10 15.66
N GLU A 161 -10.11 10.66 15.99
CA GLU A 161 -10.29 11.40 17.25
C GLU A 161 -10.38 10.47 18.45
N THR A 162 -9.74 10.86 19.55
CA THR A 162 -9.94 10.19 20.84
C THR A 162 -11.42 10.26 21.24
N PRO A 163 -12.10 9.12 21.45
CA PRO A 163 -13.53 9.15 21.66
C PRO A 163 -13.90 9.93 22.94
N ARG A 164 -14.91 10.80 22.82
CA ARG A 164 -15.25 11.78 23.87
C ARG A 164 -16.07 11.14 24.98
N ARG A 165 -15.65 11.36 26.23
CA ARG A 165 -16.48 11.11 27.41
C ARG A 165 -17.14 12.43 27.82
N SER A 166 -18.47 12.50 27.86
CA SER A 166 -19.19 13.70 28.28
C SER A 166 -20.29 13.36 29.28
N ALA A 167 -20.17 13.87 30.51
CA ALA A 167 -21.20 13.89 31.56
C ALA A 167 -22.02 12.58 31.70
N GLY A 168 -21.35 11.43 31.80
CA GLY A 168 -22.00 10.13 32.03
C GLY A 168 -22.56 9.44 30.77
N ARG A 169 -22.50 10.07 29.59
CA ARG A 169 -22.72 9.41 28.30
C ARG A 169 -21.41 9.25 27.55
N VAL A 170 -21.20 8.06 27.02
CA VAL A 170 -20.03 7.75 26.22
C VAL A 170 -20.39 7.99 24.76
N ASP A 171 -19.66 8.89 24.10
CA ASP A 171 -19.81 9.02 22.66
C ASP A 171 -19.23 7.77 22.00
N ARG A 172 -20.09 7.04 21.32
CA ARG A 172 -19.73 5.80 20.63
C ARG A 172 -19.33 6.05 19.17
N HIS A 173 -19.43 7.29 18.71
CA HIS A 173 -18.97 7.66 17.39
C HIS A 173 -17.47 7.87 17.41
N HIS A 174 -16.79 7.14 16.54
CA HIS A 174 -15.42 7.43 16.16
C HIS A 174 -15.50 8.45 15.02
N CYS A 175 -14.86 9.59 15.21
CA CYS A 175 -14.76 10.62 14.19
C CYS A 175 -13.43 10.46 13.47
N ILE A 176 -13.49 10.14 12.19
CA ILE A 176 -12.33 9.94 11.32
C ILE A 176 -12.25 11.16 10.41
N TYR A 177 -11.32 12.07 10.69
CA TYR A 177 -11.18 13.32 9.96
C TYR A 177 -10.24 13.16 8.78
N LEU A 178 -10.71 13.64 7.63
CA LEU A 178 -9.98 13.61 6.36
C LEU A 178 -9.38 15.00 6.13
N ARG A 179 -8.06 15.07 6.14
CA ARG A 179 -7.28 16.31 6.08
C ARG A 179 -6.26 16.26 4.96
N SER A 180 -5.80 17.44 4.54
CA SER A 180 -4.66 17.57 3.65
C SER A 180 -3.35 17.45 4.45
N MET A 181 -2.36 16.68 3.98
CA MET A 181 -1.05 16.59 4.64
C MET A 181 -0.27 17.90 4.55
N SER A 182 -0.48 18.67 3.49
CA SER A 182 0.21 19.93 3.24
C SER A 182 -0.35 21.10 4.04
N THR A 183 -1.65 21.09 4.36
CA THR A 183 -2.31 22.23 5.03
C THR A 183 -2.95 21.89 6.39
N ALA A 184 -3.15 20.61 6.69
CA ALA A 184 -3.99 20.11 7.79
C ALA A 184 -5.42 20.67 7.84
N THR A 185 -5.92 21.18 6.70
CA THR A 185 -7.33 21.59 6.54
C THR A 185 -8.15 20.45 5.92
N LYS A 186 -9.48 20.62 5.78
CA LYS A 186 -10.34 19.62 5.14
C LYS A 186 -9.77 19.20 3.78
N HIS A 187 -9.63 17.91 3.55
CA HIS A 187 -9.16 17.41 2.26
C HIS A 187 -10.18 17.80 1.15
N PRO A 188 -9.74 18.37 0.00
CA PRO A 188 -10.64 18.90 -1.02
C PRO A 188 -11.56 17.85 -1.65
N LEU A 189 -11.11 16.59 -1.73
CA LEU A 189 -11.90 15.48 -2.28
C LEU A 189 -12.81 14.78 -1.25
N ALA A 190 -12.73 15.13 0.03
CA ALA A 190 -13.60 14.55 1.05
C ALA A 190 -14.99 15.20 1.03
N THR A 191 -15.99 14.49 1.54
CA THR A 191 -17.35 15.01 1.77
C THR A 191 -17.36 16.37 2.49
N GLU A 192 -18.49 17.09 2.42
CA GLU A 192 -18.60 18.43 3.01
C GLU A 192 -18.16 18.52 4.48
N SER A 193 -18.46 17.48 5.26
CA SER A 193 -18.08 17.40 6.68
C SER A 193 -16.58 17.18 6.91
N GLY A 194 -15.85 16.62 5.93
CA GLY A 194 -14.47 16.20 6.08
C GLY A 194 -14.26 15.20 7.21
N CYS A 195 -15.31 14.45 7.57
CA CYS A 195 -15.32 13.53 8.72
C CYS A 195 -16.26 12.35 8.45
N ILE A 196 -15.72 11.14 8.52
CA ILE A 196 -16.53 9.91 8.54
C ILE A 196 -16.87 9.62 10.01
N LYS A 197 -18.17 9.51 10.30
CA LYS A 197 -18.67 9.12 11.62
C LYS A 197 -18.96 7.63 11.63
N HIS A 198 -18.24 6.91 12.48
CA HIS A 198 -18.40 5.47 12.62
C HIS A 198 -19.00 5.12 13.99
N LEU A 199 -20.19 4.53 14.02
CA LEU A 199 -20.87 4.17 15.26
C LEU A 199 -20.46 2.76 15.69
N ARG A 200 -19.81 2.65 16.86
CA ARG A 200 -19.59 1.34 17.51
C ARG A 200 -20.67 1.05 18.55
N HIS A 201 -20.99 -0.22 18.77
CA HIS A 201 -21.99 -0.60 19.77
C HIS A 201 -21.47 -0.44 21.20
N PHE A 202 -20.18 -0.70 21.39
CA PHE A 202 -19.48 -0.61 22.67
C PHE A 202 -18.36 0.41 22.58
N PHE A 203 -18.12 1.08 23.70
CA PHE A 203 -16.95 1.94 23.85
C PHE A 203 -15.83 1.13 24.48
N ASP A 204 -14.69 1.13 23.81
CA ASP A 204 -13.47 0.53 24.29
C ASP A 204 -12.36 1.61 24.24
N PRO A 205 -11.93 2.14 25.39
CA PRO A 205 -10.90 3.18 25.43
C PRO A 205 -9.54 2.66 24.97
N ASP A 206 -9.33 1.35 25.00
CA ASP A 206 -8.08 0.67 24.68
C ASP A 206 -8.08 0.14 23.24
N THR A 207 -9.09 0.50 22.44
CA THR A 207 -9.13 0.23 20.99
C THR A 207 -7.83 0.70 20.34
N SER A 208 -7.19 -0.19 19.58
CA SER A 208 -6.10 0.12 18.66
C SER A 208 -6.57 -0.03 17.21
N TYR A 209 -5.82 0.55 16.28
CA TYR A 209 -6.24 0.65 14.88
C TYR A 209 -5.16 0.09 13.97
N SER A 210 -5.58 -0.56 12.89
CA SER A 210 -4.75 -0.77 11.72
C SER A 210 -5.39 -0.07 10.54
N ILE A 211 -4.64 0.78 9.85
CA ILE A 211 -5.15 1.69 8.83
C ILE A 211 -4.42 1.39 7.53
N GLN A 212 -5.17 1.14 6.45
CA GLN A 212 -4.61 1.10 5.09
C GLN A 212 -5.43 1.99 4.18
N ILE A 213 -4.72 2.66 3.27
CA ILE A 213 -5.31 3.52 2.25
C ILE A 213 -4.82 3.01 0.91
N SER A 214 -5.75 2.76 0.00
CA SER A 214 -5.45 2.41 -1.39
C SER A 214 -6.46 3.12 -2.28
N LEU A 215 -5.99 4.04 -3.12
CA LEU A 215 -6.83 4.86 -4.00
C LEU A 215 -7.95 5.57 -3.21
N GLU A 216 -9.22 5.31 -3.53
CA GLU A 216 -10.38 5.84 -2.80
C GLU A 216 -10.78 5.06 -1.56
N PHE A 217 -10.15 3.91 -1.28
CA PHE A 217 -10.52 3.05 -0.17
C PHE A 217 -9.70 3.36 1.08
N LEU A 218 -10.41 3.67 2.16
CA LEU A 218 -9.88 3.73 3.52
C LEU A 218 -10.38 2.49 4.28
N ALA A 219 -9.46 1.62 4.66
CA ALA A 219 -9.73 0.45 5.45
C ALA A 219 -9.20 0.65 6.88
N ILE A 220 -10.07 0.48 7.88
CA ILE A 220 -9.68 0.53 9.29
C ILE A 220 -10.14 -0.73 9.98
N PHE A 221 -9.20 -1.36 10.66
CA PHE A 221 -9.45 -2.43 11.60
C PHE A 221 -9.42 -1.88 13.02
N PHE A 222 -10.50 -2.08 13.76
CA PHE A 222 -10.66 -1.69 15.16
C PHE A 222 -10.43 -2.91 16.03
N HIS A 223 -9.22 -3.03 16.56
CA HIS A 223 -8.86 -4.08 17.51
C HIS A 223 -9.44 -3.75 18.87
N THR A 224 -10.30 -4.62 19.40
CA THR A 224 -10.80 -4.46 20.77
C THR A 224 -9.90 -5.16 21.77
N ALA A 225 -9.71 -4.52 22.92
CA ALA A 225 -9.08 -5.14 24.08
C ALA A 225 -10.12 -5.74 25.05
N SER A 226 -11.40 -5.49 24.84
CA SER A 226 -12.49 -5.84 25.74
C SER A 226 -13.32 -7.00 25.20
N ASP A 227 -13.51 -8.04 26.01
CA ASP A 227 -14.39 -9.19 25.68
C ASP A 227 -15.86 -8.79 25.47
N LEU A 228 -16.23 -7.57 25.84
CA LEU A 228 -17.58 -7.03 25.66
C LEU A 228 -17.84 -6.53 24.23
N SER A 229 -16.81 -6.40 23.40
CA SER A 229 -16.96 -5.95 22.02
C SER A 229 -16.20 -6.84 21.06
N ALA A 230 -16.69 -6.95 19.82
CA ALA A 230 -16.02 -7.72 18.79
C ALA A 230 -15.04 -6.84 18.01
N ASN A 231 -14.00 -7.46 17.44
CA ASN A 231 -13.19 -6.80 16.43
C ASN A 231 -14.10 -6.41 15.26
N GLU A 232 -13.74 -5.29 14.65
CA GLU A 232 -14.53 -4.69 13.59
C GLU A 232 -13.61 -4.21 12.49
N PHE A 233 -13.91 -4.59 11.26
CA PHE A 233 -13.18 -4.20 10.07
C PHE A 233 -14.13 -3.49 9.13
N VAL A 234 -13.74 -2.30 8.68
CA VAL A 234 -14.58 -1.49 7.81
C VAL A 234 -13.76 -0.88 6.68
N ILE A 235 -14.31 -0.94 5.48
CA ILE A 235 -13.81 -0.24 4.29
C ILE A 235 -14.81 0.85 3.93
N TRP A 236 -14.32 2.07 3.75
CA TRP A 236 -15.09 3.17 3.17
C TRP A 236 -14.45 3.61 1.86
N ASP A 237 -15.27 4.10 0.93
CA ASP A 237 -14.81 5.13 0.01
C ASP A 237 -14.64 6.43 0.82
N TRP A 238 -13.40 6.89 1.00
CA TRP A 238 -13.13 8.04 1.86
C TRP A 238 -13.58 9.37 1.24
N LYS A 239 -13.72 9.45 -0.08
CA LYS A 239 -14.16 10.67 -0.77
C LYS A 239 -15.65 10.88 -0.53
N THR A 240 -16.44 9.81 -0.61
CA THR A 240 -17.91 9.85 -0.44
C THR A 240 -18.38 9.53 0.98
N GLY A 241 -17.54 8.90 1.79
CA GLY A 241 -17.89 8.37 3.11
C GLY A 241 -18.79 7.13 3.07
N GLN A 242 -19.04 6.57 1.88
CA GLN A 242 -19.88 5.38 1.72
C GLN A 242 -19.13 4.14 2.25
N THR A 243 -19.79 3.35 3.09
CA THR A 243 -19.28 2.05 3.52
C THR A 243 -19.34 1.07 2.36
N LYS A 244 -18.21 0.41 2.10
CA LYS A 244 -18.05 -0.64 1.09
C LYS A 244 -18.12 -2.03 1.70
N LEU A 245 -17.55 -2.21 2.90
CA LEU A 245 -17.61 -3.46 3.64
C LEU A 245 -17.59 -3.18 5.14
N HIS A 246 -18.36 -3.94 5.91
CA HIS A 246 -18.37 -3.86 7.37
C HIS A 246 -18.49 -5.27 7.97
N VAL A 247 -17.37 -5.81 8.44
CA VAL A 247 -17.28 -7.14 9.04
C VAL A 247 -16.99 -7.05 10.53
N VAL A 248 -17.66 -7.89 11.32
CA VAL A 248 -17.40 -8.05 12.75
C VAL A 248 -17.16 -9.51 13.12
N GLY A 249 -16.32 -9.74 14.13
CA GLY A 249 -16.03 -11.07 14.65
C GLY A 249 -14.79 -11.06 15.53
N ASN A 250 -14.78 -11.84 16.60
CA ASN A 250 -13.62 -11.93 17.49
C ASN A 250 -12.45 -12.65 16.82
N GLU A 251 -12.76 -13.45 15.80
CA GLU A 251 -11.83 -14.25 15.02
C GLU A 251 -11.02 -13.37 14.06
N LEU A 252 -11.48 -12.18 13.72
CA LEU A 252 -10.73 -11.27 12.86
C LEU A 252 -9.39 -10.89 13.54
N GLY A 253 -8.26 -11.08 12.85
CA GLY A 253 -6.93 -10.79 13.39
C GLY A 253 -6.17 -9.68 12.66
N SER A 254 -6.27 -9.60 11.34
CA SER A 254 -5.57 -8.61 10.50
C SER A 254 -6.20 -8.55 9.11
N PHE A 255 -5.75 -7.61 8.29
CA PHE A 255 -6.20 -7.46 6.91
C PHE A 255 -5.10 -6.93 5.97
N CYS A 256 -5.32 -7.10 4.67
CA CYS A 256 -4.54 -6.47 3.61
C CYS A 256 -5.43 -6.19 2.38
N LEU A 257 -5.44 -4.95 1.90
CA LEU A 257 -6.04 -4.64 0.59
C LEU A 257 -5.17 -5.24 -0.52
N LEU A 258 -5.73 -6.17 -1.29
CA LEU A 258 -5.02 -6.83 -2.39
C LEU A 258 -5.15 -6.07 -3.70
N SER A 259 -6.27 -5.38 -3.88
CA SER A 259 -6.58 -4.60 -5.08
C SER A 259 -7.70 -3.60 -4.80
N GLU A 260 -8.18 -2.95 -5.86
CA GLU A 260 -9.37 -2.08 -5.84
C GLU A 260 -10.70 -2.83 -5.59
N ARG A 261 -10.64 -4.15 -5.39
CA ARG A 261 -11.82 -5.02 -5.31
C ARG A 261 -11.74 -6.09 -4.22
N TYR A 262 -10.53 -6.56 -3.91
CA TYR A 262 -10.34 -7.67 -2.98
C TYR A 262 -9.59 -7.23 -1.72
N VAL A 263 -10.08 -7.70 -0.59
CA VAL A 263 -9.39 -7.62 0.70
C VAL A 263 -9.12 -9.03 1.22
N LEU A 264 -7.93 -9.25 1.76
CA LEU A 264 -7.57 -10.43 2.52
C LEU A 264 -7.80 -10.16 4.00
N LEU A 265 -8.54 -11.03 4.67
CA LEU A 265 -8.73 -11.03 6.12
C LEU A 265 -8.06 -12.27 6.71
N SER A 266 -7.34 -12.11 7.83
CA SER A 266 -6.93 -13.25 8.64
C SER A 266 -7.94 -13.52 9.74
N LEU A 267 -8.22 -14.80 9.94
CA LEU A 267 -9.11 -15.30 10.97
C LEU A 267 -8.32 -16.21 11.91
N LEU A 268 -8.48 -16.05 13.22
CA LEU A 268 -7.89 -16.87 14.26
C LEU A 268 -8.99 -17.38 15.18
N THR A 269 -9.22 -18.70 15.16
CA THR A 269 -10.25 -19.35 15.98
C THR A 269 -9.59 -20.24 17.02
N ASN A 270 -9.94 -20.05 18.30
CA ASN A 270 -9.49 -20.94 19.37
C ASN A 270 -10.31 -22.22 19.35
N LEU A 271 -9.66 -23.35 19.10
CA LEU A 271 -10.31 -24.66 19.12
C LEU A 271 -10.49 -25.16 20.57
N PRO A 272 -11.50 -26.01 20.84
CA PRO A 272 -11.74 -26.57 22.17
C PRO A 272 -10.58 -27.39 22.74
N ASP A 273 -9.68 -27.87 21.88
CA ASP A 273 -8.48 -28.62 22.26
C ASP A 273 -7.27 -27.72 22.61
N GLY A 274 -7.48 -26.39 22.64
CA GLY A 274 -6.47 -25.40 22.98
C GLY A 274 -5.53 -25.01 21.83
N ARG A 275 -5.78 -25.50 20.61
CA ARG A 275 -5.02 -25.08 19.42
C ARG A 275 -5.68 -23.89 18.75
N ASP A 276 -4.86 -23.03 18.17
CA ASP A 276 -5.34 -21.94 17.32
C ASP A 276 -5.47 -22.45 15.88
N HIS A 277 -6.59 -22.12 15.26
CA HIS A 277 -6.82 -22.37 13.84
C HIS A 277 -6.81 -21.04 13.08
N ALA A 278 -5.77 -20.85 12.27
CA ALA A 278 -5.64 -19.69 11.42
C ALA A 278 -6.22 -19.98 10.02
N GLN A 279 -7.01 -19.05 9.49
CA GLN A 279 -7.56 -19.10 8.14
C GLN A 279 -7.35 -17.77 7.43
N LEU A 280 -7.32 -17.82 6.10
CA LEU A 280 -7.34 -16.63 5.25
C LEU A 280 -8.67 -16.59 4.50
N LEU A 281 -9.30 -15.41 4.50
CA LEU A 281 -10.54 -15.14 3.78
C LEU A 281 -10.30 -13.98 2.81
N ILE A 282 -10.43 -14.23 1.51
CA ILE A 282 -10.48 -13.17 0.51
C ILE A 282 -11.94 -12.77 0.32
N VAL A 283 -12.23 -11.47 0.36
CA VAL A 283 -13.58 -10.92 0.15
C VAL A 283 -13.56 -9.98 -1.05
N ASP A 284 -14.49 -10.18 -1.98
CA ASP A 284 -14.84 -9.21 -3.03
C ASP A 284 -15.73 -8.12 -2.43
N PHE A 285 -15.11 -7.09 -1.86
CA PHE A 285 -15.82 -6.07 -1.09
C PHE A 285 -16.68 -5.14 -1.96
N GLU A 286 -16.55 -5.19 -3.28
CA GLU A 286 -17.41 -4.43 -4.20
C GLU A 286 -18.72 -5.17 -4.51
N GLN A 287 -18.78 -6.50 -4.30
CA GLN A 287 -20.01 -7.28 -4.45
C GLN A 287 -20.69 -7.62 -3.12
N GLU A 288 -19.94 -7.58 -2.03
CA GLU A 288 -20.43 -7.95 -0.70
C GLU A 288 -21.40 -6.91 -0.12
N ASP A 289 -22.26 -7.33 0.82
CA ASP A 289 -23.17 -6.41 1.51
C ASP A 289 -22.36 -5.40 2.37
N PRO A 290 -22.51 -4.09 2.14
CA PRO A 290 -21.80 -3.06 2.91
C PRO A 290 -22.33 -2.90 4.34
N HIS A 291 -23.48 -3.49 4.68
CA HIS A 291 -24.03 -3.46 6.03
C HIS A 291 -23.23 -4.31 7.01
N ARG A 292 -23.32 -3.94 8.29
CA ARG A 292 -22.64 -4.65 9.38
C ARG A 292 -23.05 -6.12 9.42
N GLN A 293 -22.09 -7.01 9.20
CA GLN A 293 -22.32 -8.45 9.19
C GLN A 293 -21.17 -9.24 9.83
N SER A 294 -21.47 -10.48 10.25
CA SER A 294 -20.42 -11.40 10.71
C SER A 294 -19.60 -11.91 9.53
N TYR A 295 -18.32 -12.20 9.73
CA TYR A 295 -17.49 -12.87 8.71
C TYR A 295 -18.08 -14.21 8.24
N LEU A 296 -18.93 -14.85 9.05
CA LEU A 296 -19.65 -16.08 8.70
C LEU A 296 -20.73 -15.88 7.62
N ASN A 297 -21.20 -14.64 7.45
CA ASN A 297 -22.27 -14.29 6.52
C ASN A 297 -21.76 -13.78 5.16
N ILE A 298 -20.43 -13.67 4.99
CA ILE A 298 -19.81 -13.25 3.74
C ILE A 298 -20.23 -14.19 2.61
N ALA A 299 -20.90 -13.63 1.61
CA ALA A 299 -21.44 -14.36 0.46
C ALA A 299 -20.47 -14.36 -0.74
N HIS A 300 -19.68 -13.30 -0.89
CA HIS A 300 -18.75 -13.05 -1.98
C HIS A 300 -17.30 -13.19 -1.50
N GLY A 301 -17.00 -14.31 -0.85
CA GLY A 301 -15.67 -14.59 -0.32
C GLY A 301 -15.16 -16.00 -0.60
N PHE A 302 -13.85 -16.16 -0.57
CA PHE A 302 -13.15 -17.44 -0.72
C PHE A 302 -12.25 -17.69 0.49
N LYS A 303 -12.43 -18.84 1.14
CA LYS A 303 -11.65 -19.26 2.31
C LYS A 303 -10.55 -20.24 1.91
N PHE A 304 -9.35 -20.00 2.41
CA PHE A 304 -8.26 -20.96 2.35
C PHE A 304 -8.29 -21.80 3.62
N GLU A 305 -8.80 -23.02 3.49
CA GLU A 305 -8.71 -24.06 4.51
C GLU A 305 -7.42 -24.85 4.23
N ASP A 306 -6.56 -24.99 5.24
CA ASP A 306 -5.40 -25.93 5.28
C ASP A 306 -4.02 -25.54 4.72
N SER A 307 -3.57 -24.28 4.77
CA SER A 307 -2.14 -23.95 4.59
C SER A 307 -1.76 -22.57 5.13
N ILE A 308 -1.50 -22.43 6.43
CA ILE A 308 -0.81 -21.23 6.94
C ILE A 308 0.47 -21.68 7.63
N ILE A 309 1.60 -21.25 7.07
CA ILE A 309 2.93 -21.37 7.67
C ILE A 309 2.94 -20.48 8.91
N VAL A 310 2.98 -21.09 10.10
CA VAL A 310 3.26 -20.38 11.34
C VAL A 310 4.74 -20.00 11.32
N VAL A 311 5.05 -18.71 11.09
CA VAL A 311 6.41 -18.19 11.23
C VAL A 311 6.57 -17.71 12.67
N ASP A 312 7.32 -18.48 13.45
CA ASP A 312 7.65 -18.16 14.84
C ASP A 312 8.82 -17.16 14.88
N PHE A 313 8.58 -15.96 15.40
CA PHE A 313 9.63 -14.95 15.60
C PHE A 313 10.07 -15.00 17.06
N SER A 314 11.03 -15.87 17.37
CA SER A 314 11.71 -15.87 18.67
C SER A 314 12.65 -14.65 18.79
N GLU A 315 12.44 -13.90 19.88
CA GLU A 315 13.20 -12.79 20.47
C GLU A 315 14.51 -12.31 19.80
N GLY A 316 14.53 -11.01 19.48
CA GLY A 316 15.72 -10.18 19.25
C GLY A 316 15.33 -8.70 19.28
N GLU A 317 16.21 -7.82 19.76
CA GLU A 317 16.00 -6.36 19.89
C GLU A 317 15.17 -5.76 18.75
N ARG A 318 14.12 -5.00 19.10
CA ARG A 318 13.26 -4.30 18.12
C ARG A 318 14.01 -3.15 17.46
N SER A 319 14.82 -3.48 16.46
CA SER A 319 15.32 -2.54 15.46
C SER A 319 14.42 -2.65 14.23
N TYR A 320 13.64 -1.60 13.96
CA TYR A 320 12.84 -1.54 12.73
C TYR A 320 13.76 -1.10 11.59
N HIS A 321 14.17 -2.06 10.76
CA HIS A 321 14.89 -1.78 9.53
C HIS A 321 13.87 -1.39 8.46
N ILE A 322 13.85 -0.10 8.13
CA ILE A 322 12.97 0.46 7.12
C ILE A 322 13.76 0.65 5.83
N PHE A 323 13.31 0.00 4.76
CA PHE A 323 13.85 0.19 3.41
C PHE A 323 13.01 1.26 2.69
N SER A 324 13.61 2.43 2.47
CA SER A 324 13.04 3.45 1.59
C SER A 324 13.62 3.22 0.19
N PHE A 325 12.76 2.98 -0.80
CA PHE A 325 13.14 2.74 -2.20
C PHE A 325 13.09 4.03 -3.01
#